data_AF-J0LBU8-F1
#
_entry.id   AF-J0LBU8-F1
#
_cell.length_a   1.000
_cell.length_b   1.000
_cell.length_c   1.000
_cell.angle_alpha   90.00
_cell.angle_beta   90.00
_cell.angle_gamma   90.00
#
_symmetry.space_group_name_H-M   'P 1'
#
loop_
_entity.id
_entity.type
_entity.pdbx_description
1 polymer ?
#
loop_
_entity_poly.entity_id
_entity_poly.type
_entity_poly.pdbx_seq_one_letter_code
_entity_poly.pdbx_strand_id
1 'polypeptide(L)' 'MEQKEENLVKKTCRELGITQKELAKMLDVSQDTVTNWTKGEPKQIIKVLLEALIYKKKFHNILKIVEFQILPLKNSKLI' A
#
# COMPACT_ATOMS: atom_id res chain seq x y z
N MET A 1 -21.93 -20.25 0.55
CA MET A 1 -20.47 -20.29 0.35
C MET A 1 -19.91 -19.01 0.95
N GLU A 2 -19.21 -19.10 2.09
CA GLU A 2 -18.58 -17.95 2.73
C GLU A 2 -17.65 -17.26 1.73
N GLN A 3 -17.93 -15.98 1.45
CA GLN A 3 -16.98 -15.13 0.75
C GLN A 3 -15.78 -14.98 1.68
N LYS A 4 -14.73 -15.77 1.46
CA LYS A 4 -13.48 -15.66 2.21
C LYS A 4 -12.97 -14.24 1.97
N GLU A 5 -13.13 -13.37 2.98
CA GLU A 5 -12.59 -12.01 2.94
C GLU A 5 -11.16 -12.06 2.41
N GLU A 6 -10.87 -11.22 1.43
CA GLU A 6 -9.56 -11.20 0.82
C GLU A 6 -8.51 -10.90 1.90
N ASN A 7 -7.50 -11.76 2.01
CA ASN A 7 -6.44 -11.59 2.99
C ASN A 7 -5.76 -10.21 2.84
N LEU A 8 -5.80 -9.40 3.90
CA LEU A 8 -5.32 -8.01 3.87
C LEU A 8 -3.86 -7.87 3.46
N VAL A 9 -3.00 -8.84 3.79
CA VAL A 9 -1.59 -8.85 3.35
C VAL A 9 -1.49 -9.00 1.83
N LYS A 10 -2.27 -9.91 1.23
CA LYS A 10 -2.31 -10.11 -0.22
C LYS A 10 -2.84 -8.87 -0.94
N LYS A 11 -3.91 -8.27 -0.42
CA LYS A 11 -4.46 -7.00 -0.91
C LYS A 11 -3.39 -5.91 -0.87
N THR A 12 -2.70 -5.75 0.27
CA THR A 12 -1.63 -4.76 0.44
C THR A 12 -0.52 -4.95 -0.58
N CYS A 13 0.00 -6.19 -0.73
CA CYS A 13 1.02 -6.51 -1.73
C CYS A 13 0.57 -6.11 -3.16
N ARG A 14 -0.67 -6.43 -3.54
CA ARG A 14 -1.24 -6.06 -4.85
C ARG A 14 -1.32 -4.55 -5.03
N GLU A 15 -1.86 -3.82 -4.07
CA GLU A 15 -2.05 -2.36 -4.15
C GLU A 15 -0.72 -1.60 -4.22
N LEU A 16 0.31 -2.09 -3.52
CA LEU A 16 1.64 -1.50 -3.58
C LEU A 16 2.44 -1.93 -4.81
N GLY A 17 2.09 -3.06 -5.44
CA GLY A 17 2.84 -3.66 -6.54
C GLY A 17 4.12 -4.35 -6.08
N ILE A 18 4.08 -5.02 -4.92
CA ILE A 18 5.23 -5.67 -4.28
C ILE A 18 4.91 -7.13 -3.90
N THR A 19 5.95 -7.89 -3.58
CA THR A 19 5.87 -9.24 -3.03
C THR A 19 5.79 -9.22 -1.49
N GLN A 20 5.38 -10.34 -0.87
CA GLN A 20 5.41 -10.47 0.60
C GLN A 20 6.83 -10.38 1.16
N LYS A 21 7.85 -10.81 0.40
CA LYS A 21 9.26 -10.69 0.77
C LYS A 21 9.70 -9.23 0.82
N GLU A 22 9.26 -8.42 -0.13
CA GLU A 22 9.53 -6.98 -0.15
C GLU A 22 8.74 -6.25 0.95
N LEU A 23 7.50 -6.66 1.22
CA LEU A 23 6.74 -6.15 2.36
C LEU A 23 7.46 -6.43 3.69
N ALA A 24 7.98 -7.65 3.87
CA ALA A 24 8.75 -8.03 5.05
C ALA A 24 9.99 -7.15 5.24
N LYS A 25 10.75 -6.95 4.15
CA LYS A 25 11.91 -6.03 4.13
C LYS A 25 11.52 -4.59 4.43
N MET A 26 10.42 -4.11 3.87
CA MET A 26 9.95 -2.72 4.07
C MET A 26 9.54 -2.46 5.53
N LEU A 27 9.02 -3.48 6.21
CA LEU A 27 8.57 -3.40 7.60
C LEU A 27 9.63 -3.86 8.61
N ASP A 28 10.83 -4.23 8.15
CA ASP A 28 11.90 -4.79 8.96
C ASP A 28 11.46 -5.99 9.83
N VAL A 29 10.73 -6.93 9.22
CA VAL A 29 10.29 -8.17 9.87
C VAL A 29 10.70 -9.38 9.03
N SER A 30 10.68 -10.56 9.65
CA SER A 30 10.94 -11.81 8.91
C SER A 30 9.82 -12.09 7.89
N GLN A 31 10.17 -12.80 6.81
CA GLN A 31 9.19 -13.27 5.83
C GLN A 31 8.16 -14.23 6.46
N ASP A 32 8.57 -14.99 7.47
CA ASP A 32 7.68 -15.89 8.22
C ASP A 32 6.65 -15.11 9.02
N THR A 33 7.01 -13.96 9.59
CA THR A 33 6.09 -13.05 10.28
C THR A 33 4.96 -12.60 9.33
N VAL A 34 5.32 -12.18 8.11
CA VAL A 34 4.33 -11.80 7.08
C VAL A 34 3.48 -12.99 6.63
N THR A 35 4.10 -14.16 6.46
CA THR A 35 3.40 -15.40 6.10
C THR A 35 2.39 -15.79 7.19
N ASN A 36 2.72 -15.62 8.47
CA ASN A 36 1.82 -15.91 9.58
C ASN A 36 0.60 -14.98 9.59
N TRP A 37 0.76 -13.71 9.24
CA TRP A 37 -0.36 -12.78 9.03
C TRP A 37 -1.28 -13.19 7.86
N THR A 38 -0.78 -13.98 6.91
CA THR A 38 -1.62 -14.49 5.81
C THR A 38 -2.46 -15.71 6.21
N LYS A 39 -1.94 -16.51 7.14
CA LYS A 39 -2.54 -17.79 7.57
C LYS A 39 -3.51 -17.63 8.73
N GLY A 40 -3.24 -16.68 9.63
CA GLY A 40 -4.09 -16.35 10.77
C GLY A 40 -4.70 -14.97 10.65
N GLU A 41 -5.37 -14.54 11.71
CA GLU A 41 -5.86 -13.17 11.84
C GLU A 41 -4.73 -12.27 12.38
N PRO A 42 -4.28 -11.25 11.62
CA PRO A 42 -3.27 -10.32 12.12
C PRO A 42 -3.84 -9.55 13.31
N LYS A 43 -2.96 -9.19 14.27
CA LYS A 43 -3.32 -8.23 15.33
C LYS A 43 -3.88 -6.95 14.70
N GLN A 44 -4.84 -6.30 15.36
CA GLN A 44 -5.48 -5.08 14.84
C GLN A 44 -4.47 -3.99 14.42
N ILE A 45 -3.37 -3.83 15.17
CA ILE A 45 -2.31 -2.88 14.81
C ILE A 45 -1.66 -3.17 13.45
N ILE A 46 -1.52 -4.46 13.09
CA ILE A 46 -0.99 -4.86 11.79
C ILE A 46 -2.01 -4.55 10.69
N LYS A 47 -3.31 -4.74 10.95
CA LYS A 47 -4.36 -4.36 9.99
C LYS A 47 -4.33 -2.86 9.70
N VAL A 48 -4.29 -2.03 10.75
CA VAL A 48 -4.17 -0.57 10.64
C VAL A 48 -2.90 -0.17 9.87
N LEU A 49 -1.76 -0.79 10.16
CA LEU A 49 -0.51 -0.54 9.45
C LEU A 49 -0.63 -0.84 7.95
N LEU A 50 -1.18 -2.00 7.59
CA LEU A 50 -1.36 -2.43 6.20
C LEU A 50 -2.30 -1.49 5.44
N GLU A 51 -3.40 -1.08 6.06
CA GLU A 51 -4.32 -0.10 5.48
C GLU A 51 -3.65 1.26 5.27
N ALA A 52 -2.88 1.74 6.26
CA ALA A 52 -2.12 2.99 6.15
C ALA A 52 -1.13 2.98 4.98
N LEU A 53 -0.48 1.84 4.71
CA LEU A 53 0.40 1.69 3.54
C LEU A 53 -0.36 1.83 2.22
N ILE A 54 -1.56 1.23 2.12
CA ILE A 54 -2.42 1.36 0.93
C ILE A 54 -2.85 2.82 0.76
N TYR A 55 -3.30 3.49 1.82
CA TYR A 55 -3.69 4.89 1.76
C TYR A 55 -2.53 5.79 1.35
N LYS A 56 -1.33 5.56 1.89
CA LYS A 56 -0.10 6.27 1.48
C LYS A 56 0.16 6.13 -0.01
N LYS A 57 0.04 4.91 -0.58
CA LYS A 57 0.21 4.68 -2.02
C LYS A 57 -0.85 5.42 -2.85
N LYS A 58 -2.11 5.37 -2.44
CA LYS A 58 -3.21 6.08 -3.13
C LYS A 58 -3.00 7.59 -3.11
N PHE A 59 -2.64 8.14 -1.95
CA PHE A 59 -2.35 9.56 -1.80
C PHE A 59 -1.18 9.98 -2.72
N HIS A 60 -0.10 9.21 -2.74
CA HIS A 60 1.03 9.44 -3.65
C HIS A 60 0.62 9.42 -5.13
N ASN A 61 -0.27 8.50 -5.53
CA ASN A 61 -0.78 8.45 -6.89
C ASN A 61 -1.63 9.69 -7.23
N ILE A 62 -2.47 10.15 -6.29
CA ILE A 62 -3.25 11.38 -6.45
C ILE A 62 -2.33 12.59 -6.59
N LEU A 63 -1.31 12.71 -5.74
CA LEU A 63 -0.32 13.79 -5.82
C LEU A 63 0.34 13.84 -7.19
N LYS A 64 0.77 12.69 -7.74
CA LYS A 64 1.33 12.62 -9.09
C LYS A 64 0.40 13.14 -10.18
N ILE A 65 -0.90 12.83 -10.08
CA ILE A 65 -1.91 13.32 -11.03
C ILE A 65 -2.02 14.85 -10.92
N VAL A 66 -2.11 15.37 -9.69
CA VAL A 66 -2.23 16.80 -9.41
C VAL A 66 -0.98 17.56 -9.89
N GLU A 67 0.22 17.05 -9.61
CA GLU A 67 1.48 17.61 -10.08
C GLU A 67 1.52 17.67 -11.61
N PHE A 68 1.14 16.59 -12.28
CA PHE A 68 1.11 16.52 -13.75
C PHE A 68 0.09 17.48 -14.39
N GLN A 69 -1.04 17.72 -13.75
CA GLN A 69 -2.11 18.59 -14.26
C GLN A 69 -1.91 20.08 -13.94
N ILE A 70 -1.27 20.41 -12.81
CA ILE A 70 -1.21 21.80 -12.31
C ILE A 70 0.16 22.47 -12.58
N LEU A 71 1.27 21.73 -12.61
CA LEU A 71 2.60 22.32 -12.89
C LEU A 71 2.74 22.98 -14.27
N PRO A 72 2.20 22.44 -15.39
CA PRO A 72 2.31 23.14 -16.67
C PRO A 72 1.57 24.49 -16.69
N LEU A 73 0.58 24.70 -15.81
CA LEU A 73 -0.18 25.95 -15.72
C LEU A 73 0.57 27.07 -14.97
N LYS A 74 1.57 26.73 -14.14
CA LYS A 74 2.38 27.75 -13.43
C LYS A 74 3.49 28.35 -14.31
N ASN A 75 3.95 27.63 -15.34
CA ASN A 75 4.99 28.11 -16.26
C ASN A 75 4.44 28.89 -17.47
N SER A 76 3.12 28.87 -17.69
CA SER A 76 2.47 29.55 -18.83
C SER A 76 2.17 31.05 -18.59
N LYS A 77 2.51 31.61 -17.43
CA LYS A 77 2.31 33.05 -17.13
C LYS A 77 3.62 33.86 -17.15
N LEU A 78 4.69 33.32 -17.73
CA LEU A 78 6.03 33.92 -17.76
C LEU A 78 6.62 34.01 -19.17
N ILE A 79 5.78 34.08 -20.21
CA ILE A 79 6.15 34.45 -21.58
C ILE A 79 5.17 35.51 -22.06
#